data_AF-A0A7C5BC89-F1
#
_entry.id   AF-A0A7C5BC89-F1
#
_cell.length_a   1.000
_cell.length_b   1.000
_cell.length_c   1.000
_cell.angle_alpha   90.00
_cell.angle_beta   90.00
_cell.angle_gamma   90.00
#
_symmetry.space_group_name_H-M   'P 1'
#
loop_
_entity.id
_entity.type
_entity.pdbx_description
1 polymer ?
#
loop_
_entity_poly.entity_id
_entity_poly.type
_entity_poly.pdbx_seq_one_letter_code
_entity_poly.pdbx_strand_id
1 'polypeptide(L)'
;MKRSLHIGINEYPDTGSDLSGCVNDANDWRLELEARGFVAESLLDGEAKKGAMVEAISKIVADTGRDDIAVITYSGHGTWVPDKDGDEVDKRDEALCPNDIAKGEVLVDDELYEIFSNRKWGARVIF
;
A
#
# COMPACT_ATOMS: atom_id res chain seq x y z
N MET A 1 9.31 -17.98 -4.80
CA MET A 1 9.99 -16.71 -4.53
C MET A 1 9.23 -15.95 -3.44
N LYS A 2 9.95 -15.19 -2.62
CA LYS A 2 9.37 -14.37 -1.55
C LYS A 2 9.68 -12.90 -1.85
N ARG A 3 8.66 -12.06 -1.94
CA ARG A 3 8.78 -10.63 -2.25
C ARG A 3 8.08 -9.81 -1.18
N SER A 4 8.61 -8.65 -0.85
CA SER A 4 7.90 -7.74 0.03
C SER A 4 7.97 -6.28 -0.40
N LEU A 5 6.93 -5.52 -0.09
CA LEU A 5 6.82 -4.10 -0.34
C LEU A 5 6.42 -3.41 0.97
N HIS A 6 7.21 -2.43 1.40
CA HIS A 6 6.99 -1.73 2.66
C HIS A 6 6.76 -0.24 2.41
N ILE A 7 5.55 0.23 2.67
CA ILE A 7 5.12 1.61 2.46
C ILE A 7 4.99 2.27 3.83
N GLY A 8 5.75 3.34 4.07
CA GLY A 8 5.75 4.08 5.33
C GLY A 8 5.74 5.57 5.08
N ILE A 9 4.72 6.27 5.60
CA ILE A 9 4.51 7.69 5.32
C ILE A 9 4.37 8.46 6.64
N ASN A 10 5.38 9.26 6.94
CA ASN A 10 5.35 10.26 8.01
C ASN A 10 5.02 11.65 7.46
N GLU A 11 5.58 12.00 6.31
CA GLU A 11 5.42 13.34 5.74
C GLU A 11 4.13 13.43 4.91
N TYR A 12 3.27 14.38 5.30
CA TYR A 12 2.04 14.74 4.58
C TYR A 12 2.05 16.26 4.30
N PRO A 13 2.83 16.71 3.29
CA PRO A 13 3.01 18.13 2.99
C PRO A 13 1.68 18.86 2.82
N ASP A 14 1.62 20.09 3.32
CA ASP A 14 0.47 20.99 3.22
C ASP A 14 -0.83 20.51 3.91
N THR A 15 -0.78 19.42 4.69
CA THR A 15 -1.94 18.91 5.44
C THR A 15 -1.92 19.25 6.93
N GLY A 16 -0.72 19.44 7.51
CA GLY A 16 -0.55 19.55 8.96
C GLY A 16 -0.74 18.23 9.73
N SER A 17 -0.73 17.09 9.03
CA SER A 17 -1.02 15.75 9.56
C SER A 17 0.21 14.84 9.62
N ASP A 18 1.41 15.39 9.76
CA ASP A 18 2.64 14.60 9.81
C ASP A 18 2.65 13.59 10.98
N LEU A 19 3.21 12.41 10.72
CA LEU A 19 3.44 11.34 11.70
C LEU A 19 4.94 11.20 11.99
N SER A 20 5.33 10.23 12.84
CA SER A 20 6.75 10.00 13.16
C SER A 20 7.14 8.53 13.35
N GLY A 21 6.21 7.60 13.13
CA GLY A 21 6.41 6.16 13.35
C GLY A 21 6.45 5.33 12.08
N CYS A 22 5.78 5.76 11.02
CA CYS A 22 5.44 4.92 9.87
C CYS A 22 6.66 4.49 9.05
N VAL A 23 7.65 5.37 8.90
CA VAL A 23 8.94 5.03 8.27
C VAL A 23 9.72 4.00 9.11
N ASN A 24 9.62 4.05 10.44
CA ASN A 24 10.25 3.05 11.30
C ASN A 24 9.55 1.70 11.13
N ASP A 25 8.21 1.67 11.14
CA ASP A 25 7.42 0.46 10.92
C ASP A 25 7.78 -0.23 9.59
N ALA A 26 7.87 0.55 8.51
CA ALA A 26 8.24 0.04 7.19
C ALA A 26 9.66 -0.56 7.18
N ASN A 27 10.62 0.10 7.84
CA ASN A 27 11.98 -0.40 7.96
C ASN A 27 12.08 -1.66 8.83
N ASP A 28 11.34 -1.74 9.93
CA ASP A 28 11.33 -2.90 10.83
C ASP A 28 10.78 -4.14 10.11
N TRP A 29 9.66 -3.99 9.38
CA TRP A 29 9.11 -5.07 8.57
C TRP A 29 10.05 -5.48 7.43
N ARG A 30 10.71 -4.51 6.78
CA ARG A 30 11.70 -4.80 5.75
C ARG A 30 12.82 -5.67 6.29
N LEU A 31 13.45 -5.28 7.39
CA LEU A 31 14.56 -6.01 8.00
C LEU A 31 14.12 -7.42 8.43
N GLU A 32 12.95 -7.56 9.05
CA GLU A 32 12.41 -8.85 9.49
C GLU A 32 12.15 -9.80 8.30
N LEU A 33 11.62 -9.29 7.18
CA LEU A 33 11.33 -10.12 6.01
C LEU A 33 12.58 -10.41 5.17
N GLU A 34 13.50 -9.46 5.02
CA GLU A 34 14.81 -9.70 4.40
C GLU A 34 15.54 -10.85 5.13
N ALA A 35 15.53 -10.85 6.47
CA ALA A 35 16.11 -11.93 7.29
C ALA A 35 15.43 -13.29 7.05
N ARG A 36 14.19 -13.32 6.53
CA ARG A 36 13.43 -14.53 6.17
C ARG A 36 13.53 -14.89 4.68
N GLY A 37 14.42 -14.22 3.96
CA GLY A 37 14.74 -14.46 2.55
C GLY A 37 13.74 -13.82 1.57
N PHE A 38 13.05 -12.76 1.97
CA PHE A 38 12.28 -11.93 1.06
C PHE A 38 13.19 -10.97 0.29
N VAL A 39 12.88 -10.73 -0.98
CA VAL A 39 13.42 -9.60 -1.75
C VAL A 39 12.48 -8.41 -1.50
N ALA A 40 12.97 -7.40 -0.78
CA ALA A 40 12.16 -6.28 -0.32
C ALA A 40 12.36 -5.02 -1.17
N GLU A 41 11.27 -4.28 -1.39
CA GLU A 41 11.22 -2.91 -1.91
C GLU A 41 10.55 -2.02 -0.86
N SER A 42 10.76 -0.70 -0.92
CA SER A 42 10.11 0.26 -0.01
C SER A 42 9.75 1.55 -0.72
N LEU A 43 8.70 2.21 -0.23
CA LEU A 43 8.31 3.57 -0.59
C LEU A 43 8.17 4.37 0.70
N LEU A 44 9.06 5.32 0.93
CA LEU A 44 9.10 6.13 2.13
C LEU A 44 8.76 7.59 1.83
N ASP A 45 7.88 8.18 2.65
CA ASP A 45 7.51 9.59 2.59
C ASP A 45 7.23 10.09 1.16
N GLY A 46 8.04 11.01 0.64
CA GLY A 46 7.91 11.61 -0.69
C GLY A 46 7.94 10.63 -1.87
N GLU A 47 8.38 9.39 -1.65
CA GLU A 47 8.33 8.30 -2.64
C GLU A 47 6.93 7.68 -2.74
N ALA A 48 6.17 7.67 -1.63
CA ALA A 48 4.87 7.04 -1.52
C ALA A 48 3.73 7.94 -2.03
N LYS A 49 3.87 8.42 -3.27
CA LYS A 49 2.80 9.10 -4.02
C LYS A 49 1.82 8.08 -4.57
N LYS A 50 0.56 8.47 -4.82
CA LYS A 50 -0.48 7.55 -5.30
C LYS A 50 -0.01 6.69 -6.47
N GLY A 51 0.53 7.33 -7.52
CA GLY A 51 1.00 6.63 -8.72
C GLY A 51 2.09 5.60 -8.44
N ALA A 52 3.06 5.93 -7.58
CA ALA A 52 4.14 5.02 -7.21
C ALA A 52 3.64 3.85 -6.36
N MET A 53 2.72 4.10 -5.43
CA MET A 53 2.06 3.06 -4.64
C MET A 53 1.29 2.08 -5.56
N VAL A 54 0.45 2.60 -6.46
CA VAL A 54 -0.31 1.78 -7.43
C VAL A 54 0.63 0.95 -8.30
N GLU A 55 1.70 1.54 -8.84
CA GLU A 55 2.68 0.84 -9.66
C GLU A 55 3.37 -0.29 -8.88
N ALA A 56 3.87 0.00 -7.67
CA ALA A 56 4.60 -0.98 -6.87
C ALA A 56 3.69 -2.13 -6.40
N ILE A 57 2.47 -1.82 -5.93
CA ILE A 57 1.48 -2.81 -5.50
C ILE A 57 1.05 -3.68 -6.70
N SER A 58 0.76 -3.06 -7.85
CA SER A 58 0.38 -3.81 -9.06
C SER A 58 1.49 -4.75 -9.53
N LYS A 59 2.73 -4.26 -9.54
CA LYS A 59 3.91 -5.04 -9.94
C LYS A 59 4.12 -6.24 -9.03
N ILE A 60 4.15 -6.05 -7.70
CA ILE A 60 4.40 -7.17 -6.78
C ILE A 60 3.27 -8.22 -6.83
N VAL A 61 2.02 -7.80 -7.03
CA VAL A 61 0.88 -8.72 -7.20
C VAL A 61 0.99 -9.51 -8.50
N ALA A 62 1.31 -8.84 -9.62
CA ALA A 62 1.45 -9.48 -10.93
C ALA A 62 2.64 -10.44 -11.00
N ASP A 63 3.75 -10.10 -10.34
CA ASP A 63 4.98 -10.89 -10.32
C ASP A 63 4.91 -12.10 -9.38
N THR A 64 3.93 -12.14 -8.48
CA THR A 64 3.75 -13.24 -7.53
C THR A 64 3.01 -14.39 -8.19
N GLY A 65 3.74 -15.46 -8.48
CA GLY A 65 3.21 -16.66 -9.12
C GLY A 65 2.58 -17.66 -8.15
N ARG A 66 2.19 -18.81 -8.69
CA ARG A 66 1.77 -19.97 -7.91
C ARG A 66 2.89 -20.38 -6.93
N ASP A 67 2.51 -20.67 -5.69
CA ASP A 67 3.41 -21.08 -4.59
C ASP A 67 4.38 -19.98 -4.08
N ASP A 68 4.44 -18.81 -4.73
CA ASP A 68 5.14 -17.62 -4.25
C ASP A 68 4.41 -16.95 -3.07
N ILE A 69 5.12 -16.07 -2.37
CA ILE A 69 4.55 -15.20 -1.34
C ILE A 69 4.94 -13.75 -1.64
N ALA A 70 3.95 -12.87 -1.64
CA ALA A 70 4.12 -11.43 -1.49
C ALA A 70 3.60 -10.98 -0.12
N VAL A 71 4.37 -10.14 0.56
CA VAL A 71 3.91 -9.39 1.75
C VAL A 71 3.98 -7.92 1.43
N ILE A 72 2.88 -7.22 1.61
CA ILE A 72 2.80 -5.77 1.47
C ILE A 72 2.45 -5.23 2.84
N THR A 73 3.16 -4.20 3.31
CA THR A 73 2.83 -3.53 4.58
C THR A 73 2.64 -2.06 4.32
N TYR A 74 1.59 -1.47 4.87
CA TYR A 74 1.34 -0.05 4.85
C TYR A 74 1.29 0.49 6.29
N SER A 75 2.03 1.56 6.56
CA SER A 75 1.87 2.38 7.76
C SER A 75 1.73 3.84 7.34
N GLY A 76 0.63 4.46 7.76
CA GLY A 76 0.24 5.81 7.37
C GLY A 76 -1.21 6.10 7.75
N HIS A 77 -1.74 7.24 7.34
CA HIS A 77 -3.13 7.62 7.55
C HIS A 77 -4.11 6.84 6.65
N GLY A 78 -5.29 6.60 7.19
CA GLY A 78 -6.49 6.28 6.42
C GLY A 78 -7.44 7.49 6.34
N THR A 79 -8.26 7.52 5.32
CA THR A 79 -9.36 8.47 5.14
C THR A 79 -10.55 7.76 4.48
N TRP A 80 -11.59 8.51 4.16
CA TRP A 80 -12.68 8.05 3.31
C TRP A 80 -13.05 9.13 2.28
N VAL A 81 -13.67 8.71 1.17
CA VAL A 81 -14.31 9.60 0.20
C VAL A 81 -15.79 9.25 0.05
N PRO A 82 -16.66 10.17 -0.40
CA PRO A 82 -18.04 9.83 -0.71
C PRO A 82 -18.09 8.76 -1.80
N ASP A 83 -18.77 7.65 -1.49
CA ASP A 83 -19.02 6.54 -2.40
C ASP A 83 -19.76 7.03 -3.66
N LYS A 84 -19.30 6.56 -4.81
CA LYS A 84 -19.82 6.93 -6.13
C LYS A 84 -20.68 5.86 -6.79
N ASP A 85 -20.56 4.59 -6.42
CA ASP A 85 -21.26 3.50 -7.09
C ASP A 85 -22.34 2.83 -6.24
N GLY A 86 -22.35 3.13 -4.93
CA GLY A 86 -23.41 2.74 -4.01
C GLY A 86 -23.25 1.33 -3.45
N ASP A 87 -22.07 0.73 -3.52
CA ASP A 87 -21.80 -0.61 -3.01
C ASP A 87 -21.63 -0.64 -1.47
N GLU A 88 -21.26 0.49 -0.85
CA GLU A 88 -21.07 0.63 0.59
C GLU A 88 -22.33 1.12 1.33
N VAL A 89 -22.65 0.44 2.46
CA VAL A 89 -23.90 0.68 3.21
C VAL A 89 -23.95 2.07 3.85
N ASP A 90 -22.80 2.62 4.23
CA ASP A 90 -22.67 3.93 4.85
C ASP A 90 -22.30 5.06 3.85
N LYS A 91 -22.13 4.69 2.56
CA LYS A 91 -21.79 5.56 1.43
C LYS A 91 -20.39 6.20 1.53
N ARG A 92 -19.40 5.43 1.99
CA ARG A 92 -18.02 5.89 2.13
C ARG A 92 -17.04 4.84 1.63
N ASP A 93 -16.22 5.20 0.66
CA ASP A 93 -15.09 4.37 0.25
C ASP A 93 -13.93 4.67 1.19
N GLU A 94 -13.40 3.63 1.85
CA GLU A 94 -12.20 3.76 2.67
C GLU A 94 -10.97 3.94 1.76
N ALA A 95 -10.00 4.74 2.19
CA ALA A 95 -8.82 5.02 1.38
C ALA A 95 -7.55 5.16 2.19
N LEU A 96 -6.44 4.72 1.61
CA LEU A 96 -5.10 5.01 2.11
C LEU A 96 -4.69 6.41 1.66
N CYS A 97 -4.00 7.14 2.54
CA CYS A 97 -3.50 8.48 2.27
C CYS A 97 -2.07 8.42 1.71
N PRO A 98 -1.83 8.74 0.43
CA PRO A 98 -0.49 8.89 -0.13
C PRO A 98 0.16 10.20 0.34
N ASN A 99 1.47 10.33 0.14
CA ASN A 99 2.19 11.57 0.47
C ASN A 99 1.63 12.80 -0.27
N ASP A 100 1.12 12.62 -1.49
CA ASP A 100 0.56 13.72 -2.30
C ASP A 100 -0.96 13.93 -2.12
N ILE A 101 -1.52 13.50 -0.99
CA ILE A 101 -2.94 13.69 -0.65
C ILE A 101 -3.42 15.14 -0.67
N ALA A 102 -2.55 16.12 -0.39
CA ALA A 102 -2.89 17.54 -0.50
C ALA A 102 -3.32 17.97 -1.92
N LYS A 103 -3.00 17.15 -2.94
CA LYS A 103 -3.46 17.34 -4.32
C LYS A 103 -4.82 16.70 -4.61
N GLY A 104 -5.46 16.09 -3.61
CA GLY A 104 -6.69 15.33 -3.76
C GLY A 104 -6.48 13.87 -4.16
N GLU A 105 -5.24 13.37 -4.11
CA GLU A 105 -4.92 11.98 -4.42
C GLU A 105 -5.19 11.07 -3.21
N VAL A 106 -6.02 10.06 -3.41
CA VAL A 106 -6.30 9.01 -2.43
C VAL A 106 -6.29 7.66 -3.14
N LEU A 107 -5.86 6.61 -2.45
CA LEU A 107 -5.95 5.24 -2.98
C LEU A 107 -7.12 4.54 -2.30
N VAL A 108 -8.26 4.46 -2.99
CA VAL A 108 -9.45 3.79 -2.46
C VAL A 108 -9.27 2.28 -2.42
N ASP A 109 -9.99 1.63 -1.51
CA ASP A 109 -10.04 0.19 -1.37
C ASP A 109 -10.54 -0.55 -2.62
N ASP A 110 -11.44 0.04 -3.41
CA ASP A 110 -11.84 -0.50 -4.72
C ASP A 110 -10.67 -0.65 -5.69
N GLU A 111 -9.80 0.36 -5.78
CA GLU A 111 -8.60 0.29 -6.60
C GLU A 111 -7.66 -0.82 -6.09
N LEU A 112 -7.54 -0.97 -4.77
CA LEU A 112 -6.78 -2.07 -4.16
C LEU A 112 -7.42 -3.43 -4.46
N TYR A 113 -8.75 -3.53 -4.40
CA TYR A 113 -9.50 -4.74 -4.70
C TYR A 113 -9.30 -5.17 -6.16
N GLU A 114 -9.35 -4.24 -7.11
CA GLU A 114 -9.08 -4.50 -8.52
C GLU A 114 -7.64 -5.02 -8.70
N ILE A 115 -6.66 -4.36 -8.09
CA ILE A 115 -5.25 -4.78 -8.16
C ILE A 115 -5.07 -6.19 -7.58
N PHE A 116 -5.59 -6.48 -6.38
CA PHE A 116 -5.46 -7.80 -5.73
C PHE A 116 -6.25 -8.90 -6.43
N SER A 117 -7.32 -8.55 -7.15
CA SER A 117 -8.09 -9.48 -7.97
C SER A 117 -7.29 -10.00 -9.17
N ASN A 118 -6.26 -9.27 -9.63
CA ASN A 118 -5.36 -9.70 -10.70
C ASN A 118 -4.29 -10.70 -10.27
N ARG A 119 -4.24 -11.10 -8.99
CA ARG A 119 -3.26 -12.10 -8.52
C ARG A 119 -3.43 -13.44 -9.26
N LYS A 120 -2.31 -14.09 -9.55
CA LYS A 120 -2.30 -15.43 -10.17
C LYS A 120 -2.92 -16.47 -9.23
N TRP A 121 -3.62 -17.45 -9.78
CA TRP A 121 -4.16 -18.55 -8.98
C TRP A 121 -3.06 -19.30 -8.22
N GLY A 122 -3.28 -19.52 -6.91
CA GLY A 122 -2.31 -20.12 -6.01
C GLY A 122 -1.17 -19.20 -5.56
N ALA A 123 -1.18 -17.92 -5.95
CA ALA A 123 -0.33 -16.90 -5.33
C ALA A 123 -0.83 -16.56 -3.93
N ARG A 124 0.10 -16.36 -2.98
CA ARG A 124 -0.21 -15.86 -1.64
C ARG A 124 0.21 -14.40 -1.55
N VAL A 125 -0.77 -13.52 -1.47
CA VAL A 125 -0.57 -12.08 -1.20
C VAL A 125 -1.10 -11.82 0.20
N ILE A 126 -0.25 -11.25 1.06
CA ILE A 126 -0.58 -10.81 2.41
C ILE A 126 -0.46 -9.29 2.38
N PHE A 127 -1.54 -8.59 2.67
CA PHE A 127 -1.61 -7.13 2.81
C PHE A 127 -2.12 -6.84 4.22
#